data_AF-A0A7Z9YVF6-F1
#
_entry.id   AF-A0A7Z9YVF6-F1
#
_cell.length_a   1.000
_cell.length_b   1.000
_cell.length_c   1.000
_cell.angle_alpha   90.00
_cell.angle_beta   90.00
_cell.angle_gamma   90.00
#
_symmetry.space_group_name_H-M   'P 1'
#
loop_
_entity.id
_entity.type
_entity.pdbx_description
1 polymer ?
#
loop_
_entity_poly.entity_id
_entity_poly.type
_entity_poly.pdbx_seq_one_letter_code
_entity_poly.pdbx_strand_id
1 'polypeptide(L)'
;MSGRLNKQGNWLEEQTFFMRERSYYDQKFFNETGWISFWTSQDASYFGVWYNPKKRVVLTFCEGDESVVSCPSDIAFAREMAAIREFYSHC
;
A
#
# COMPACT_ATOMS: atom_id res chain seq x y z
N MET A 1 0.94 -0.33 -17.64
CA MET A 1 1.16 -0.97 -16.33
C MET A 1 1.81 -2.31 -16.58
N SER A 2 3.00 -2.55 -16.01
CA SER A 2 3.61 -3.88 -15.98
C SER A 2 3.30 -4.49 -14.61
N GLY A 3 2.82 -5.73 -14.58
CA GLY A 3 2.51 -6.41 -13.33
C GLY A 3 3.42 -7.62 -13.11
N ARG A 4 3.73 -7.93 -11.85
CA ARG A 4 4.58 -9.05 -11.43
C ARG A 4 4.10 -9.63 -10.12
N LEU A 5 4.61 -10.78 -9.72
CA LEU A 5 4.39 -11.29 -8.37
C LEU A 5 5.39 -10.66 -7.39
N ASN A 6 4.93 -10.26 -6.20
CA ASN A 6 5.79 -9.85 -5.10
C ASN A 6 6.38 -11.07 -4.35
N LYS A 7 7.18 -10.82 -3.29
CA LYS A 7 7.83 -11.88 -2.49
C LYS A 7 6.81 -12.82 -1.81
N GLN A 8 5.61 -12.33 -1.53
CA GLN A 8 4.51 -13.06 -0.90
C GLN A 8 3.67 -13.84 -1.92
N GLY A 9 3.93 -13.68 -3.23
CA GLY A 9 3.18 -14.31 -4.31
C GLY A 9 1.91 -13.56 -4.71
N ASN A 10 1.76 -12.30 -4.31
CA ASN A 10 0.63 -11.44 -4.66
C ASN A 10 0.91 -10.62 -5.92
N TRP A 11 -0.13 -10.26 -6.67
CA TRP A 11 0.01 -9.45 -7.87
C TRP A 11 0.34 -8.01 -7.51
N LEU A 12 1.45 -7.50 -8.02
CA LEU A 12 1.97 -6.17 -7.80
C LEU A 12 1.97 -5.40 -9.12
N GLU A 13 1.40 -4.21 -9.07
CA GLU A 13 1.43 -3.23 -10.15
C GLU A 13 2.15 -1.98 -9.67
N GLU A 14 3.09 -1.50 -10.47
CA GLU A 14 3.91 -0.31 -10.16
C GLU A 14 3.64 0.78 -11.20
N GLN A 15 3.46 2.02 -10.74
CA GLN A 15 3.19 3.19 -11.57
C GLN A 15 3.86 4.43 -10.97
N THR A 16 4.49 5.23 -11.82
CA THR A 16 5.08 6.51 -11.41
C THR A 16 4.11 7.65 -11.69
N PHE A 17 3.90 8.50 -10.69
CA PHE A 17 3.09 9.71 -10.74
C PHE A 17 3.93 10.91 -10.31
N PHE A 18 4.24 11.77 -11.27
CA PHE A 18 4.94 13.02 -10.99
C PHE A 18 4.06 13.98 -10.15
N MET A 19 4.69 14.67 -9.19
CA MET A 19 4.09 15.74 -8.36
C MET A 19 2.99 15.30 -7.37
N ARG A 20 2.85 14.00 -7.06
CA ARG A 20 1.99 13.57 -5.96
C ARG A 20 2.75 13.58 -4.63
N GLU A 21 2.01 13.79 -3.56
CA GLU A 21 2.47 13.70 -2.17
C GLU A 21 1.53 12.74 -1.41
N ARG A 22 1.94 12.27 -0.24
CA ARG A 22 1.12 11.44 0.66
C ARG A 22 -0.26 12.06 0.93
N SER A 23 -0.34 13.38 1.06
CA SER A 23 -1.58 14.11 1.34
C SER A 23 -2.67 13.90 0.27
N TYR A 24 -2.28 13.68 -0.99
CA TYR A 24 -3.20 13.30 -2.06
C TYR A 24 -3.92 11.99 -1.74
N TYR A 25 -3.16 10.97 -1.30
CA TYR A 25 -3.69 9.66 -0.96
C TYR A 25 -4.48 9.67 0.35
N ASP A 26 -4.01 10.40 1.36
CA ASP A 26 -4.76 10.59 2.60
C ASP A 26 -6.13 11.21 2.34
N GLN A 27 -6.20 12.26 1.52
CA GLN A 27 -7.47 12.88 1.14
C GLN A 27 -8.35 11.95 0.29
N LYS A 28 -7.75 11.25 -0.69
CA LYS A 28 -8.46 10.30 -1.55
C LYS A 28 -9.12 9.19 -0.71
N PHE A 29 -8.36 8.57 0.19
CA PHE A 29 -8.82 7.43 0.98
C PHE A 29 -9.66 7.80 2.18
N PHE A 30 -9.56 9.04 2.67
CA PHE A 30 -10.55 9.58 3.59
C PHE A 30 -11.96 9.62 2.97
N ASN A 31 -12.05 9.90 1.67
CA ASN A 31 -13.33 9.98 0.95
C ASN A 31 -13.81 8.63 0.36
N GLU A 32 -12.95 7.62 0.30
CA GLU A 32 -13.28 6.30 -0.25
C GLU A 32 -13.55 5.25 0.86
N THR A 33 -14.74 4.66 0.86
CA THR A 33 -15.13 3.66 1.88
C THR A 33 -14.21 2.44 1.90
N GLY A 34 -13.74 2.11 3.11
CA GLY A 34 -13.06 0.86 3.42
C GLY A 34 -11.54 0.89 3.25
N TRP A 35 -10.96 2.03 2.88
CA TRP A 35 -9.51 2.23 2.99
C TRP A 35 -9.11 2.64 4.40
N ILE A 36 -7.96 2.16 4.82
CA ILE A 36 -7.40 2.40 6.14
C ILE A 36 -5.93 2.79 5.94
N SER A 37 -5.51 3.91 6.54
CA SER A 37 -4.10 4.29 6.58
C SER A 37 -3.37 3.38 7.56
N PHE A 38 -2.27 2.77 7.09
CA PHE A 38 -1.39 1.98 7.93
C PHE A 38 -0.35 2.91 8.55
N TRP A 39 -0.31 2.96 9.88
CA TRP A 39 0.69 3.76 10.58
C TRP A 39 2.09 3.19 10.32
N THR A 40 3.01 4.07 9.94
CA THR A 40 4.43 3.73 9.80
C THR A 40 5.23 4.69 10.67
N SER A 41 6.38 4.23 11.15
CA SER A 41 7.36 5.06 11.87
C SER A 41 8.07 6.08 10.95
N GLN A 42 7.87 5.98 9.64
CA GLN A 42 8.41 6.92 8.66
C GLN A 42 7.48 8.12 8.54
N ASP A 43 7.78 9.19 9.27
CA ASP A 43 7.05 10.46 9.21
C ASP A 43 7.56 11.33 8.06
N ALA A 44 7.10 11.05 6.85
CA ALA A 44 7.49 11.77 5.64
C ALA A 44 6.27 12.15 4.78
N SER A 45 6.31 13.34 4.16
CA SER A 45 5.26 13.79 3.24
C SER A 45 5.23 13.01 1.94
N TYR A 46 6.35 12.40 1.56
CA TYR A 46 6.53 11.67 0.32
C TYR A 46 6.29 10.16 0.45
N PHE A 47 5.88 9.67 1.62
CA PHE A 47 5.71 8.23 1.86
C PHE A 47 4.41 7.91 2.60
N GLY A 48 3.76 6.81 2.24
CA GLY A 48 2.62 6.28 2.99
C GLY A 48 2.14 4.91 2.53
N VAL A 49 1.39 4.24 3.42
CA VAL A 49 0.81 2.93 3.17
C VAL A 49 -0.67 2.95 3.53
N TRP A 50 -1.52 2.41 2.66
CA TRP A 50 -2.95 2.26 2.89
C TRP A 50 -3.41 0.88 2.44
N TYR A 51 -4.46 0.35 3.06
CA TYR A 51 -5.00 -0.95 2.70
C TYR A 51 -6.52 -0.94 2.73
N ASN A 52 -7.13 -1.81 1.93
CA ASN A 52 -8.56 -2.04 1.90
C ASN A 52 -8.83 -3.53 2.12
N PRO A 53 -9.27 -3.96 3.32
CA PRO A 53 -9.44 -5.37 3.65
C PRO A 53 -10.59 -6.03 2.88
N LYS A 54 -11.62 -5.26 2.49
CA LYS A 54 -12.73 -5.77 1.67
C LYS A 54 -12.27 -6.10 0.25
N LYS A 55 -11.40 -5.25 -0.32
CA LYS A 55 -10.83 -5.45 -1.66
C LYS A 55 -9.59 -6.35 -1.64
N ARG A 56 -8.99 -6.58 -0.47
CA ARG A 56 -7.69 -7.25 -0.28
C ARG A 56 -6.55 -6.59 -1.06
N VAL A 57 -6.54 -5.26 -1.02
CA VAL A 57 -5.55 -4.43 -1.71
C VAL A 57 -4.71 -3.67 -0.70
N VAL A 58 -3.41 -3.56 -0.99
CA VAL A 58 -2.49 -2.64 -0.31
C VAL A 58 -1.93 -1.67 -1.35
N LEU A 59 -1.87 -0.39 -1.00
CA LEU A 59 -1.19 0.63 -1.77
C LEU A 59 -0.04 1.19 -0.94
N THR A 60 1.14 1.28 -1.54
CA THR A 60 2.29 2.01 -1.02
C THR A 60 2.63 3.14 -1.97
N PHE A 61 2.89 4.33 -1.43
CA PHE A 61 3.40 5.47 -2.17
C PHE A 61 4.77 5.86 -1.60
N CYS A 62 5.75 6.10 -2.47
CA CYS A 62 7.07 6.61 -2.10
C CYS A 62 7.64 7.50 -3.21
N GLU A 63 7.88 8.79 -2.93
CA GLU A 63 8.60 9.72 -3.81
C GLU A 63 8.10 9.79 -5.27
N GLY A 64 6.80 9.62 -5.47
CA GLY A 64 6.18 9.62 -6.80
C GLY A 64 5.87 8.22 -7.35
N ASP A 65 6.41 7.16 -6.77
CA ASP A 65 6.10 5.78 -7.16
C ASP A 65 4.95 5.20 -6.33
N GLU A 66 3.98 4.63 -7.03
CA GLU A 66 2.84 3.90 -6.48
C GLU A 66 3.03 2.40 -6.74
N SER A 67 2.87 1.62 -5.68
CA SER A 67 2.83 0.14 -5.72
C SER A 67 1.48 -0.33 -5.21
N VAL A 68 0.76 -1.09 -6.03
CA VAL A 68 -0.54 -1.68 -5.68
C VAL A 68 -0.42 -3.20 -5.64
N VAL A 69 -0.64 -3.78 -4.47
CA VAL A 69 -0.65 -5.23 -4.26
C VAL A 69 -2.09 -5.71 -4.16
N SER A 70 -2.49 -6.61 -5.06
CA SER A 70 -3.78 -7.29 -5.06
C SER A 70 -3.64 -8.72 -4.57
N CYS A 71 -4.30 -9.06 -3.48
CA CYS A 71 -4.23 -10.39 -2.86
C CYS A 71 -5.45 -11.25 -3.26
N PRO A 72 -5.25 -12.48 -3.76
CA PRO A 72 -6.34 -13.30 -4.29
C PRO A 72 -7.27 -13.91 -3.22
N SER A 73 -6.85 -13.91 -1.95
CA SER A 73 -7.60 -14.51 -0.83
C SER A 73 -7.32 -13.81 0.49
N ASP A 74 -8.18 -14.04 1.48
CA ASP A 74 -8.00 -13.47 2.83
C ASP A 74 -6.71 -13.98 3.48
N ILE A 75 -6.32 -15.23 3.20
CA ILE A 75 -5.05 -15.82 3.67
C ILE A 75 -3.86 -15.09 3.05
N ALA A 76 -3.91 -14.83 1.74
CA ALA A 76 -2.86 -14.10 1.04
C ALA A 76 -2.74 -12.66 1.55
N PHE A 77 -3.88 -12.01 1.80
CA PHE A 77 -3.93 -10.65 2.36
C PHE A 77 -3.38 -10.60 3.79
N ALA A 78 -3.75 -11.56 4.64
CA ALA A 78 -3.23 -11.65 6.00
C ALA A 78 -1.70 -11.83 6.02
N ARG A 79 -1.15 -12.63 5.10
CA ARG A 79 0.30 -12.81 4.94
C ARG A 79 1.00 -11.52 4.47
N GLU A 80 0.37 -10.78 3.55
CA GLU A 80 0.88 -9.49 3.10
C GLU A 80 0.94 -8.49 4.26
N MET A 81 -0.16 -8.33 5.01
CA MET A 81 -0.23 -7.42 6.14
C MET A 81 0.73 -7.81 7.28
N ALA A 82 0.96 -9.11 7.49
CA ALA A 82 1.95 -9.58 8.44
C ALA A 82 3.38 -9.16 8.03
N ALA A 83 3.72 -9.30 6.75
CA ALA A 83 5.02 -8.89 6.22
C ALA A 83 5.22 -7.36 6.28
N ILE A 84 4.17 -6.57 5.98
CA ILE A 84 4.18 -5.11 6.11
C ILE A 84 4.43 -4.72 7.57
N ARG A 85 3.70 -5.33 8.50
CA ARG A 85 3.86 -5.05 9.93
C ARG A 85 5.25 -5.40 10.41
N GLU A 86 5.80 -6.54 10.02
CA GLU A 86 7.17 -6.93 10.35
C GLU A 86 8.17 -5.87 9.84
N PHE A 87 8.06 -5.48 8.57
CA PHE A 87 8.96 -4.51 7.94
C PHE A 87 8.94 -3.14 8.63
N TYR A 88 7.76 -2.60 8.96
CA TYR A 88 7.64 -1.27 9.60
C TYR A 88 7.68 -1.29 11.13
N SER A 89 7.72 -2.46 11.77
CA SER A 89 7.81 -2.57 13.25
C SER A 89 9.18 -2.28 13.84
N HIS A 90 10.21 -2.14 12.99
CA HIS A 90 11.62 -2.03 13.40
C HIS A 90 12.25 -0.64 13.19
N CYS A 91 11.47 0.45 13.19
CA CYS A 91 12.05 1.80 13.23
C CYS A 91 11.69 2.53 14.51
#